data_AF-A0A151HI06-F1
#
_entry.id   AF-A0A151HI06-F1
#
_cell.length_a   1.000
_cell.length_b   1.000
_cell.length_c   1.000
_cell.angle_alpha   90.00
_cell.angle_beta   90.00
_cell.angle_gamma   90.00
#
_symmetry.space_group_name_H-M   'P 1'
#
loop_
_entity.id
_entity.type
_entity.pdbx_description
1 polymer ?
#
loop_
_entity_poly.entity_id
_entity_poly.type
_entity_poly.pdbx_seq_one_letter_code
_entity_poly.pdbx_strand_id
1 'polypeptide(L)'
;MSACLASSGDALIGQVDSVIFDEAHYINDIERGVVWEEAIILLPKQVNMVLLSATLPNYRQFAEWIGSVKQREVFTLSTDRRPTPLRHFLFFHDKAFLLMDAKGRFQAGAYNEAFKHVREKGNPQAARKPPPSSAAQRGRGGTRQALRESSHQSSKGVFQTAEAKLKTEIHRLQGLITKLEKDNELPVVVFCFSRRKCETYAQAMRRLDVVLSHNDRSKIHLFVKADLHFNVFDASAFQDCLMALSPADRDLPQIRFVCGLIHRGVGIHHGGLLPIIKEMVEILFQRGLVRVLFATETLAIGLNMPARSVVFSALKKHDGQRSRMLLASEYTQMAGRAGRRGIDTFGHVYIFCSDDLPEPKVSSLKFLL
;
A
#
# COMPACT_ATOMS: atom_id res chain seq x y z
N MET A 1 -6.81 23.92 7.34
CA MET A 1 -6.46 25.23 7.93
C MET A 1 -6.47 26.35 6.89
N SER A 2 -5.90 26.15 5.69
CA SER A 2 -5.78 27.20 4.65
C SER A 2 -7.10 27.80 4.14
N ALA A 3 -8.15 26.99 3.93
CA ALA A 3 -9.44 27.51 3.45
C ALA A 3 -10.22 28.29 4.54
N CYS A 4 -10.07 27.91 5.81
CA CYS A 4 -10.77 28.56 6.93
C CYS A 4 -10.17 29.95 7.24
N LEU A 5 -8.86 30.12 7.02
CA LEU A 5 -8.20 31.42 7.19
C LEU A 5 -8.70 32.41 6.12
N ALA A 6 -8.87 31.96 4.87
CA ALA A 6 -9.26 32.84 3.76
C ALA A 6 -10.72 33.34 3.88
N SER A 7 -11.63 32.56 4.45
CA SER A 7 -13.04 32.93 4.61
C SER A 7 -13.33 33.75 5.88
N SER A 8 -12.49 33.66 6.91
CA SER A 8 -12.76 34.27 8.22
C SER A 8 -12.31 35.73 8.34
N GLY A 9 -11.69 36.31 7.30
CA GLY A 9 -11.17 37.69 7.34
C GLY A 9 -10.09 37.91 8.40
N ASP A 10 -9.36 36.84 8.75
CA ASP A 10 -8.44 36.83 9.86
C ASP A 10 -7.23 37.75 9.56
N ALA A 11 -6.92 38.67 10.46
CA ALA A 11 -5.86 39.68 10.30
C ALA A 11 -4.48 39.06 10.03
N LEU A 12 -4.30 37.79 10.42
CA LEU A 12 -3.12 36.98 10.18
C LEU A 12 -2.80 36.82 8.68
N ILE A 13 -3.79 36.74 7.79
CA ILE A 13 -3.54 36.61 6.34
C ILE A 13 -2.78 37.82 5.77
N GLY A 14 -2.99 39.02 6.33
CA GLY A 14 -2.28 40.22 5.93
C GLY A 14 -0.77 40.17 6.21
N GLN A 15 -0.34 39.25 7.06
CA GLN A 15 1.07 39.06 7.45
C GLN A 15 1.70 37.80 6.82
N VAL A 16 0.96 37.05 6.00
CA VAL A 16 1.45 35.83 5.36
C VAL A 16 2.12 36.17 4.04
N ASP A 17 3.44 35.99 3.96
CA ASP A 17 4.20 36.18 2.72
C ASP A 17 4.06 35.01 1.74
N SER A 18 3.91 33.79 2.25
CA SER A 18 3.91 32.57 1.42
C SER A 18 3.01 31.47 2.00
N VAL A 19 2.32 30.73 1.13
CA VAL A 19 1.55 29.53 1.47
C VAL A 19 2.10 28.32 0.73
N ILE A 20 2.38 27.25 1.50
CA ILE A 20 2.80 25.96 0.98
C ILE A 20 1.58 25.05 0.86
N PHE A 21 1.39 24.55 -0.35
CA PHE A 21 0.34 23.66 -0.77
C PHE A 21 0.96 22.28 -1.00
N ASP A 22 0.99 21.45 0.04
CA ASP A 22 1.58 20.12 -0.04
C ASP A 22 0.58 19.08 -0.58
N GLU A 23 1.07 18.12 -1.37
CA GLU A 23 0.26 17.13 -2.07
C GLU A 23 -0.81 17.72 -3.00
N ALA A 24 -0.46 18.74 -3.80
CA ALA A 24 -1.39 19.46 -4.67
C ALA A 24 -2.13 18.59 -5.71
N HIS A 25 -1.77 17.31 -5.88
CA HIS A 25 -2.57 16.36 -6.67
C HIS A 25 -3.97 16.09 -6.06
N TYR A 26 -4.22 16.48 -4.81
CA TYR A 26 -5.56 16.44 -4.19
C TYR A 26 -6.60 17.31 -4.90
N ILE A 27 -6.18 18.20 -5.80
CA ILE A 27 -7.15 18.96 -6.59
C ILE A 27 -8.03 18.06 -7.47
N ASN A 28 -7.54 16.88 -7.85
CA ASN A 28 -8.33 15.92 -8.64
C ASN A 28 -9.25 15.04 -7.78
N ASP A 29 -9.26 15.22 -6.45
CA ASP A 29 -10.12 14.48 -5.54
C ASP A 29 -11.53 15.10 -5.52
N ILE A 30 -12.56 14.27 -5.65
CA ILE A 30 -13.95 14.73 -5.77
C ILE A 30 -14.44 15.44 -4.50
N GLU A 31 -14.00 15.00 -3.32
CA GLU A 31 -14.46 15.56 -2.05
C GLU A 31 -13.57 16.72 -1.59
N ARG A 32 -12.27 16.64 -1.84
CA ARG A 32 -11.29 17.61 -1.33
C ARG A 32 -10.96 18.70 -2.35
N GLY A 33 -11.08 18.43 -3.65
CA GLY A 33 -10.64 19.32 -4.73
C GLY A 33 -11.28 20.70 -4.66
N VAL A 34 -12.57 20.78 -4.30
CA VAL A 34 -13.31 22.05 -4.16
C VAL A 34 -12.64 22.97 -3.13
N VAL A 35 -12.25 22.43 -1.97
CA VAL A 35 -11.59 23.20 -0.91
C VAL A 35 -10.23 23.72 -1.38
N TRP A 36 -9.53 22.95 -2.22
CA TRP A 36 -8.26 23.34 -2.82
C TRP A 36 -8.43 24.46 -3.84
N GLU A 37 -9.42 24.35 -4.72
CA GLU A 37 -9.75 25.38 -5.71
C GLU A 37 -10.14 26.69 -5.03
N GLU A 38 -11.03 26.64 -4.04
CA GLU A 38 -11.44 27.81 -3.27
C GLU A 38 -10.28 28.44 -2.50
N ALA A 39 -9.45 27.63 -1.82
CA ALA A 39 -8.28 28.14 -1.11
C ALA A 39 -7.29 28.82 -2.05
N ILE A 40 -7.09 28.26 -3.24
CA ILE A 40 -6.26 28.89 -4.27
C ILE A 40 -6.93 30.18 -4.71
N ILE A 41 -8.19 30.19 -5.14
CA ILE A 41 -8.86 31.40 -5.68
C ILE A 41 -8.89 32.54 -4.65
N LEU A 42 -9.29 32.27 -3.41
CA LEU A 42 -9.50 33.26 -2.36
C LEU A 42 -8.19 33.82 -1.77
N LEU A 43 -7.05 33.16 -1.99
CA LEU A 43 -5.77 33.65 -1.46
C LEU A 43 -5.43 35.06 -2.00
N PRO A 44 -5.04 36.04 -1.18
CA PRO A 44 -4.69 37.37 -1.70
C PRO A 44 -3.53 37.32 -2.70
N LYS A 45 -3.58 38.14 -3.75
CA LYS A 45 -2.58 38.11 -4.84
C LYS A 45 -1.14 38.37 -4.38
N GLN A 46 -0.98 39.12 -3.29
CA GLN A 46 0.32 39.43 -2.69
C GLN A 46 1.01 38.22 -2.06
N VAL A 47 0.25 37.19 -1.66
CA VAL A 47 0.80 35.99 -1.04
C VAL A 47 1.46 35.10 -2.11
N ASN A 48 2.69 34.68 -1.87
CA ASN A 48 3.38 33.74 -2.75
C ASN A 48 2.86 32.31 -2.54
N MET A 49 2.87 31.51 -3.60
CA MET A 49 2.38 30.13 -3.55
C MET A 49 3.50 29.15 -3.90
N VAL A 50 3.68 28.12 -3.07
CA VAL A 50 4.58 27.00 -3.34
C VAL A 50 3.76 25.72 -3.35
N LEU A 51 3.61 25.10 -4.52
CA LEU A 51 2.83 23.87 -4.67
C LEU A 51 3.76 22.68 -4.84
N LEU A 52 3.60 21.67 -3.98
CA LEU A 52 4.36 20.42 -4.00
C LEU A 52 3.43 19.29 -4.39
N SER A 53 3.84 18.45 -5.34
CA SER A 53 3.05 17.29 -5.75
C SER A 53 3.91 16.19 -6.35
N ALA A 54 3.63 14.94 -5.97
CA ALA A 54 4.32 13.77 -6.49
C ALA A 54 3.77 13.25 -7.82
N THR A 55 2.47 13.44 -8.12
CA THR A 55 1.79 12.69 -9.19
C THR A 55 0.78 13.53 -9.98
N LEU A 56 1.08 14.80 -10.26
CA LEU A 56 0.17 15.66 -11.03
C LEU A 56 0.51 15.64 -12.54
N PRO A 57 -0.20 14.85 -13.39
CA PRO A 57 0.19 14.66 -14.79
C PRO A 57 -0.01 15.91 -15.66
N ASN A 58 -1.03 16.72 -15.37
CA ASN A 58 -1.39 17.94 -16.09
C ASN A 58 -0.87 19.21 -15.40
N TYR A 59 0.28 19.14 -14.71
CA TYR A 59 0.82 20.24 -13.91
C TYR A 59 1.03 21.55 -14.68
N ARG A 60 1.28 21.49 -16.00
CA ARG A 60 1.42 22.69 -16.84
C ARG A 60 0.11 23.45 -17.01
N GLN A 61 -0.96 22.75 -17.38
CA GLN A 61 -2.30 23.34 -17.48
C GLN A 61 -2.76 23.86 -16.11
N PHE A 62 -2.42 23.13 -15.04
CA PHE A 62 -2.72 23.58 -13.69
C PHE A 62 -1.98 24.88 -13.33
N ALA A 63 -0.70 24.99 -13.69
CA ALA A 63 0.08 26.21 -13.49
C ALA A 63 -0.44 27.39 -14.31
N GLU A 64 -0.87 27.16 -15.56
CA GLU A 64 -1.51 28.17 -16.41
C GLU A 64 -2.81 28.69 -15.79
N TRP A 65 -3.66 27.79 -15.26
CA TRP A 65 -4.88 28.16 -14.55
C TRP A 65 -4.56 29.01 -13.30
N ILE A 66 -3.60 28.60 -12.47
CA ILE A 66 -3.15 29.39 -11.32
C ILE A 66 -2.67 30.77 -11.76
N GLY A 67 -1.83 30.83 -12.81
CA GLY A 67 -1.30 32.09 -13.33
C GLY A 67 -2.39 33.03 -13.82
N SER A 68 -3.43 32.50 -14.47
CA SER A 68 -4.61 33.25 -14.88
C SER A 68 -5.44 33.75 -13.68
N VAL A 69 -5.71 32.90 -12.70
CA VAL A 69 -6.48 33.29 -11.49
C VAL A 69 -5.73 34.33 -10.66
N LYS A 70 -4.41 34.18 -10.52
CA LYS A 70 -3.57 35.06 -9.70
C LYS A 70 -3.02 36.26 -10.41
N GLN A 71 -3.05 36.28 -11.75
CA GLN A 71 -2.40 37.29 -12.58
C GLN A 71 -0.91 37.41 -12.21
N ARG A 72 -0.25 36.26 -12.08
CA ARG A 72 1.17 36.13 -11.70
C ARG A 72 1.83 35.04 -12.52
N GLU A 73 3.12 35.21 -12.76
CA GLU A 73 3.94 34.17 -13.38
C GLU A 73 4.07 32.96 -12.45
N VAL A 74 3.90 31.75 -13.01
CA VAL A 74 4.02 30.49 -12.28
C VAL A 74 5.13 29.66 -12.91
N PHE A 75 6.20 29.45 -12.16
CA PHE A 75 7.30 28.59 -12.59
C PHE A 75 6.99 27.14 -12.27
N THR A 76 7.15 26.25 -13.26
CA THR A 76 6.99 24.81 -13.06
C THR A 76 8.35 24.12 -13.06
N LEU A 77 8.58 23.31 -12.02
CA LEU A 77 9.77 22.46 -11.90
C LEU A 77 9.29 21.02 -11.77
N SER A 78 9.87 20.11 -12.56
CA SER A 78 9.53 18.69 -12.53
C SER A 78 10.78 17.83 -12.63
N THR A 79 10.71 16.63 -12.06
CA THR A 79 11.75 15.61 -12.20
C THR A 79 11.12 14.24 -12.29
N ASP A 80 11.48 13.49 -13.34
CA ASP A 80 11.04 12.11 -13.52
C ASP A 80 11.97 11.12 -12.78
N ARG A 81 13.05 11.63 -12.18
CA ARG A 81 14.04 10.81 -11.50
C ARG A 81 13.67 10.61 -10.04
N ARG A 82 13.42 9.36 -9.68
CA ARG A 82 13.27 8.95 -8.28
C ARG A 82 14.64 8.88 -7.58
N PRO A 83 14.81 9.49 -6.38
CA PRO A 83 16.06 9.39 -5.62
C PRO A 83 16.43 7.95 -5.25
N THR A 84 15.43 7.16 -4.85
CA THR A 84 15.58 5.72 -4.58
C THR A 84 14.71 4.93 -5.57
N PRO A 85 15.30 4.33 -6.63
CA PRO A 85 14.53 3.62 -7.65
C PRO A 85 13.82 2.39 -7.07
N LEU A 86 12.76 1.94 -7.75
CA LEU A 86 11.96 0.79 -7.32
C LEU A 86 12.25 -0.45 -8.16
N ARG A 87 12.13 -1.61 -7.52
CA ARG A 87 12.02 -2.90 -8.21
C ARG A 87 10.66 -3.50 -7.88
N HIS A 88 9.93 -3.92 -8.92
CA HIS A 88 8.60 -4.48 -8.78
C HIS A 88 8.65 -5.98 -9.02
N PHE A 89 8.15 -6.75 -8.07
CA PHE A 89 8.13 -8.20 -8.09
C PHE A 89 6.70 -8.71 -8.04
N LEU A 90 6.41 -9.78 -8.76
CA LEU A 90 5.25 -10.61 -8.51
C LEU A 90 5.65 -11.75 -7.59
N PHE A 91 4.97 -11.91 -6.46
CA PHE A 91 5.22 -13.00 -5.54
C PHE A 91 4.07 -14.01 -5.59
N PHE A 92 4.40 -15.27 -5.87
CA PHE A 92 3.45 -16.37 -5.87
C PHE A 92 4.07 -17.62 -5.26
N HIS A 93 3.34 -18.22 -4.30
CA HIS A 93 3.81 -19.29 -3.44
C HIS A 93 5.09 -18.92 -2.68
N ASP A 94 6.26 -19.20 -3.27
CA ASP A 94 7.58 -19.01 -2.65
C ASP A 94 8.57 -18.34 -3.62
N LYS A 95 8.11 -17.92 -4.80
CA LYS A 95 8.95 -17.35 -5.85
C LYS A 95 8.57 -15.91 -6.15
N ALA A 96 9.59 -15.05 -6.17
CA ALA A 96 9.50 -13.67 -6.63
C ALA A 96 9.96 -13.58 -8.09
N PHE A 97 9.15 -12.94 -8.94
CA PHE A 97 9.44 -12.70 -10.36
C PHE A 97 9.61 -11.19 -10.56
N LEU A 98 10.80 -10.75 -10.99
CA LEU A 98 11.09 -9.33 -11.21
C LEU A 98 10.35 -8.83 -12.46
N LEU A 99 9.27 -8.08 -12.26
CA LEU A 99 8.46 -7.51 -13.33
C LEU A 99 9.01 -6.20 -13.87
N MET A 100 9.62 -5.37 -13.01
CA MET A 100 10.21 -4.10 -13.42
C MET A 100 11.50 -3.85 -12.63
N ASP A 101 12.57 -3.54 -13.34
CA ASP A 101 13.87 -3.25 -12.74
C ASP A 101 13.99 -1.79 -12.25
N ALA A 102 15.11 -1.48 -11.58
CA ALA A 102 15.40 -0.15 -11.06
C ALA A 102 15.57 0.94 -12.13
N LYS A 103 15.61 0.57 -13.42
CA LYS A 103 15.66 1.49 -14.55
C LYS A 103 14.27 1.72 -15.17
N GLY A 104 13.20 1.18 -14.57
CA GLY A 104 11.84 1.27 -15.09
C GLY A 104 11.57 0.34 -16.28
N ARG A 105 12.43 -0.66 -16.53
CA ARG A 105 12.25 -1.57 -17.68
C ARG A 105 11.38 -2.76 -17.28
N PHE A 106 10.23 -2.88 -17.94
CA PHE A 106 9.32 -4.01 -17.75
C PHE A 106 9.83 -5.29 -18.40
N GLN A 107 9.84 -6.38 -17.64
CA GLN A 107 10.34 -7.70 -18.04
C GLN A 107 9.18 -8.63 -18.40
N ALA A 108 8.74 -8.57 -19.66
CA ALA A 108 7.65 -9.43 -20.15
C ALA A 108 7.95 -10.93 -20.01
N GLY A 109 9.23 -11.33 -20.12
CA GLY A 109 9.67 -12.71 -19.90
C GLY A 109 9.35 -13.20 -18.48
N ALA A 110 9.70 -12.41 -17.46
CA ALA A 110 9.42 -12.73 -16.06
C ALA A 110 7.91 -12.84 -15.77
N TYR A 111 7.09 -11.98 -16.39
CA TYR A 111 5.63 -12.10 -16.30
C TYR A 111 5.12 -13.41 -16.90
N ASN A 112 5.61 -13.79 -18.09
CA ASN A 112 5.20 -15.02 -18.75
C ASN A 112 5.64 -16.27 -17.96
N GLU A 113 6.82 -16.24 -17.34
CA GLU A 113 7.28 -17.28 -16.42
C GLU A 113 6.39 -17.38 -15.18
N ALA A 114 6.03 -16.24 -14.59
CA ALA A 114 5.12 -16.19 -13.46
C ALA A 114 3.75 -16.78 -13.83
N PHE A 115 3.23 -16.44 -15.01
CA PHE A 115 1.98 -16.99 -15.53
C PHE A 115 2.01 -18.51 -15.70
N LYS A 116 3.09 -19.04 -16.29
CA LYS A 116 3.30 -20.50 -16.40
C LYS A 116 3.35 -21.14 -15.01
N HIS A 117 4.11 -20.55 -14.09
CA HIS A 117 4.26 -21.07 -12.73
C HIS A 117 2.94 -21.10 -11.94
N VAL A 118 2.12 -20.05 -12.09
CA VAL A 118 0.79 -19.97 -11.48
C VAL A 118 -0.14 -21.01 -12.07
N ARG A 119 -0.12 -21.23 -13.39
CA ARG A 119 -0.96 -22.25 -14.02
C ARG A 119 -0.58 -23.67 -13.57
N GLU A 120 0.72 -23.95 -13.46
CA GLU A 120 1.23 -25.27 -13.05
C GLU A 120 0.92 -25.60 -11.59
N LYS A 121 1.07 -24.62 -10.68
CA LYS A 121 0.88 -24.83 -9.23
C LYS A 121 -0.51 -24.45 -8.71
N GLY A 122 -1.22 -23.53 -9.38
CA GLY A 122 -2.53 -23.02 -8.96
C GLY A 122 -3.71 -23.87 -9.43
N ASN A 123 -3.58 -24.59 -10.55
CA ASN A 123 -4.62 -25.51 -11.01
C ASN A 123 -4.04 -26.70 -11.82
N PRO A 124 -3.70 -27.83 -11.17
CA PRO A 124 -3.10 -28.99 -11.82
C PRO A 124 -3.92 -29.58 -12.99
N GLN A 125 -5.23 -29.33 -13.03
CA GLN A 125 -6.13 -29.84 -14.07
C GLN A 125 -6.18 -28.95 -15.33
N ALA A 126 -5.87 -27.64 -15.22
CA ALA A 126 -5.82 -26.72 -16.36
C ALA A 126 -4.50 -26.83 -17.17
N ALA A 127 -3.53 -27.59 -16.67
CA ALA A 127 -2.26 -27.84 -17.35
C ALA A 127 -2.39 -28.82 -18.55
N ARG A 128 -3.56 -29.43 -18.77
CA ARG A 128 -3.80 -30.31 -19.93
C ARG A 128 -4.39 -29.56 -21.12
N LYS A 129 -3.51 -29.34 -22.10
CA LYS A 129 -3.66 -28.92 -23.50
C LYS A 129 -3.70 -27.41 -23.80
N PRO A 130 -2.81 -26.91 -24.69
CA PRO A 130 -3.02 -25.63 -25.35
C PRO A 130 -4.20 -25.73 -26.35
N PRO A 131 -4.89 -24.62 -26.67
CA PRO A 131 -5.87 -24.63 -27.74
C PRO A 131 -5.16 -24.92 -29.07
N PRO A 132 -5.69 -25.80 -29.95
CA PRO A 132 -5.09 -25.99 -31.26
C PRO A 132 -5.29 -24.71 -32.08
N SER A 133 -4.19 -24.21 -32.64
CA SER A 133 -4.19 -23.20 -33.69
C SER A 133 -5.04 -23.68 -34.86
N SER A 134 -6.00 -22.87 -35.26
CA SER A 134 -6.81 -23.05 -36.46
C SER A 134 -5.91 -23.11 -37.71
N ALA A 135 -5.69 -24.31 -38.23
CA ALA A 135 -5.23 -24.53 -39.59
C ALA A 135 -6.36 -25.21 -40.36
N ALA A 136 -6.86 -24.50 -41.37
CA ALA A 136 -7.85 -24.98 -42.31
C ALA A 136 -7.30 -26.13 -43.15
N GLN A 137 -8.03 -27.24 -43.27
CA GLN A 137 -7.95 -28.08 -44.46
C GLN A 137 -9.27 -28.80 -44.73
N ARG A 138 -9.80 -28.56 -45.93
CA ARG A 138 -10.99 -29.18 -46.53
C ARG A 138 -10.74 -30.68 -46.79
N GLY A 139 -11.75 -31.52 -46.56
CA GLY A 139 -11.77 -32.91 -47.02
C GLY A 139 -13.16 -33.56 -46.87
N ARG A 140 -13.70 -34.01 -47.99
CA ARG A 140 -15.04 -34.58 -48.23
C ARG A 140 -15.16 -36.03 -47.74
N GLY A 141 -16.34 -36.41 -47.22
CA GLY A 141 -16.97 -37.72 -47.45
C GLY A 141 -16.97 -38.72 -46.29
N GLY A 142 -18.12 -39.37 -46.08
CA GLY A 142 -18.18 -40.74 -45.54
C GLY A 142 -18.94 -40.94 -44.23
N THR A 143 -20.16 -41.44 -44.36
CA THR A 143 -21.07 -42.01 -43.35
C THR A 143 -20.39 -43.05 -42.45
N ARG A 144 -20.59 -42.97 -41.11
CA ARG A 144 -20.95 -44.14 -40.28
C ARG A 144 -21.28 -43.79 -38.83
N GLN A 145 -22.41 -44.33 -38.42
CA GLN A 145 -23.04 -44.43 -37.12
C GLN A 145 -22.21 -45.29 -36.16
N ALA A 146 -22.00 -44.84 -34.92
CA ALA A 146 -21.71 -45.71 -33.78
C ALA A 146 -22.07 -45.01 -32.47
N LEU A 147 -22.97 -45.66 -31.72
CA LEU A 147 -23.39 -45.32 -30.37
C LEU A 147 -22.20 -45.25 -29.40
N ARG A 148 -22.22 -44.26 -28.52
CA ARG A 148 -21.68 -44.37 -27.16
C ARG A 148 -22.40 -43.39 -26.24
N GLU A 149 -23.38 -43.91 -25.53
CA GLU A 149 -23.85 -43.34 -24.27
C GLU A 149 -22.63 -43.16 -23.36
N SER A 150 -22.34 -41.92 -22.97
CA SER A 150 -21.41 -41.63 -21.89
C SER A 150 -22.10 -40.69 -20.93
N SER A 151 -22.50 -41.30 -19.82
CA SER A 151 -22.71 -40.73 -18.50
C SER A 151 -22.19 -39.30 -18.34
N HIS A 152 -23.11 -38.38 -18.05
CA HIS A 152 -22.80 -37.10 -17.42
C HIS A 152 -22.17 -37.35 -16.03
N GLN A 153 -20.87 -37.60 -16.00
CA GLN A 153 -20.05 -37.36 -14.82
C GLN A 153 -19.77 -35.87 -14.77
N SER A 154 -20.63 -35.17 -14.03
CA SER A 154 -20.35 -33.85 -13.51
C SER A 154 -19.01 -33.87 -12.79
N SER A 155 -18.04 -33.17 -13.36
CA SER A 155 -16.73 -32.91 -12.75
C SER A 155 -16.95 -32.20 -11.42
N LYS A 156 -16.81 -32.95 -10.32
CA LYS A 156 -16.74 -32.42 -8.96
C LYS A 156 -15.47 -31.59 -8.82
N GLY A 157 -15.55 -30.30 -9.19
CA GLY A 157 -14.62 -29.30 -8.71
C GLY A 157 -14.75 -29.21 -7.19
N VAL A 158 -13.65 -29.44 -6.47
CA VAL A 158 -13.62 -29.23 -5.02
C VAL A 158 -13.81 -27.73 -4.77
N PHE A 159 -15.02 -27.31 -4.45
CA PHE A 159 -15.27 -25.96 -3.97
C PHE A 159 -14.54 -25.76 -2.64
N GLN A 160 -13.40 -25.08 -2.68
CA GLN A 160 -12.75 -24.64 -1.44
C GLN A 160 -13.63 -23.57 -0.77
N THR A 161 -13.86 -23.73 0.53
CA THR A 161 -14.58 -22.72 1.30
C THR A 161 -13.76 -21.43 1.39
N ALA A 162 -14.44 -20.28 1.51
CA ALA A 162 -13.77 -18.98 1.66
C ALA A 162 -12.78 -18.95 2.83
N GLU A 163 -13.08 -19.72 3.90
CA GLU A 163 -12.20 -19.87 5.05
C GLU A 163 -10.90 -20.63 4.72
N ALA A 164 -10.99 -21.71 3.96
CA ALA A 164 -9.81 -22.48 3.53
C ALA A 164 -8.89 -21.64 2.62
N LYS A 165 -9.49 -20.82 1.74
CA LYS A 165 -8.75 -19.88 0.89
C LYS A 165 -7.99 -18.85 1.73
N LEU A 166 -8.66 -18.23 2.70
CA LEU A 166 -8.05 -17.26 3.60
C LEU A 166 -6.91 -17.84 4.44
N LYS A 167 -7.05 -19.07 4.96
CA LYS A 167 -5.96 -19.76 5.70
C LYS A 167 -4.74 -19.97 4.82
N THR A 168 -4.94 -20.38 3.56
CA THR A 168 -3.86 -20.58 2.59
C THR A 168 -3.17 -19.26 2.23
N GLU A 169 -3.96 -18.22 2.00
CA GLU A 169 -3.49 -16.85 1.76
C GLU A 169 -2.60 -16.35 2.91
N ILE A 170 -3.07 -16.51 4.15
CA ILE A 170 -2.31 -16.16 5.37
C ILE A 170 -0.98 -16.92 5.43
N HIS A 171 -1.00 -18.23 5.18
CA HIS A 171 0.22 -19.05 5.24
C HIS A 171 1.26 -18.60 4.21
N ARG A 172 0.84 -18.30 2.98
CA ARG A 172 1.72 -17.78 1.92
C ARG A 172 2.25 -16.38 2.27
N LEU A 173 1.42 -15.53 2.86
CA LEU A 173 1.85 -14.20 3.31
C LEU A 173 2.90 -14.28 4.43
N GLN A 174 2.76 -15.22 5.37
CA GLN A 174 3.79 -15.52 6.37
C GLN A 174 5.11 -15.95 5.71
N GLY A 175 5.04 -16.78 4.67
CA GLY A 175 6.19 -17.19 3.86
C GLY A 175 6.91 -16.00 3.22
N LEU A 176 6.15 -15.08 2.61
CA LEU A 176 6.72 -13.82 2.08
C LEU A 176 7.40 -12.99 3.16
N ILE A 177 6.72 -12.73 4.29
CA ILE A 177 7.31 -11.90 5.36
C ILE A 177 8.58 -12.54 5.93
N THR A 178 8.61 -13.87 6.09
CA THR A 178 9.80 -14.61 6.53
C THR A 178 10.95 -14.48 5.52
N LYS A 179 10.64 -14.52 4.22
CA LYS A 179 11.64 -14.26 3.16
C LYS A 179 12.18 -12.83 3.26
N LEU A 180 11.30 -11.83 3.39
CA LEU A 180 11.72 -10.43 3.52
C LEU A 180 12.61 -10.22 4.74
N GLU A 181 12.32 -10.89 5.86
CA GLU A 181 13.18 -10.85 7.04
C GLU A 181 14.58 -11.42 6.76
N LYS A 182 14.65 -12.62 6.18
CA LYS A 182 15.92 -13.29 5.83
C LYS A 182 16.77 -12.49 4.84
N ASP A 183 16.13 -11.81 3.90
CA ASP A 183 16.80 -11.01 2.88
C ASP A 183 17.14 -9.59 3.36
N ASN A 184 16.90 -9.28 4.65
CA ASN A 184 17.05 -7.95 5.25
C ASN A 184 16.18 -6.87 4.58
N GLU A 185 15.04 -7.24 4.00
CA GLU A 185 14.13 -6.36 3.26
C GLU A 185 13.05 -5.70 4.13
N LEU A 186 13.14 -5.87 5.45
CA LEU A 186 12.34 -5.12 6.44
C LEU A 186 12.94 -3.73 6.72
N PRO A 187 12.14 -2.73 7.14
CA PRO A 187 10.71 -2.81 7.44
C PRO A 187 9.82 -2.87 6.18
N VAL A 188 8.64 -3.47 6.32
CA VAL A 188 7.66 -3.65 5.25
C VAL A 188 6.29 -3.05 5.61
N VAL A 189 5.67 -2.39 4.62
CA VAL A 189 4.25 -2.01 4.67
C VAL A 189 3.46 -2.92 3.75
N VAL A 190 2.46 -3.61 4.30
CA VAL A 190 1.53 -4.47 3.57
C VAL A 190 0.21 -3.73 3.38
N PHE A 191 -0.01 -3.19 2.18
CA PHE A 191 -1.26 -2.53 1.82
C PHE A 191 -2.38 -3.55 1.63
N CYS A 192 -3.37 -3.44 2.51
CA CYS A 192 -4.57 -4.24 2.54
C CYS A 192 -5.79 -3.32 2.31
N PHE A 193 -6.60 -3.58 1.30
CA PHE A 193 -7.77 -2.74 0.99
C PHE A 193 -9.01 -3.07 1.83
N SER A 194 -8.81 -3.49 3.08
CA SER A 194 -9.88 -3.77 4.05
C SER A 194 -9.33 -3.68 5.48
N ARG A 195 -10.07 -2.97 6.34
CA ARG A 195 -9.76 -2.84 7.78
C ARG A 195 -9.69 -4.22 8.44
N ARG A 196 -10.70 -5.05 8.19
CA ARG A 196 -10.77 -6.43 8.70
C ARG A 196 -9.60 -7.28 8.22
N LYS A 197 -9.16 -7.14 6.97
CA LYS A 197 -7.96 -7.86 6.47
C LYS A 197 -6.68 -7.43 7.18
N CYS A 198 -6.50 -6.13 7.48
CA CYS A 198 -5.35 -5.66 8.25
C CYS A 198 -5.27 -6.37 9.60
N GLU A 199 -6.37 -6.36 10.36
CA GLU A 199 -6.44 -7.00 11.68
C GLU A 199 -6.24 -8.53 11.57
N THR A 200 -6.89 -9.16 10.60
CA THR A 200 -6.81 -10.62 10.39
C THR A 200 -5.39 -11.07 10.06
N TYR A 201 -4.71 -10.40 9.13
CA TYR A 201 -3.32 -10.74 8.80
C TYR A 201 -2.39 -10.47 9.98
N ALA A 202 -2.52 -9.33 10.66
CA ALA A 202 -1.69 -8.99 11.81
C ALA A 202 -1.85 -9.99 12.97
N GLN A 203 -3.08 -10.41 13.26
CA GLN A 203 -3.38 -11.47 14.23
C GLN A 203 -2.75 -12.80 13.83
N ALA A 204 -2.76 -13.14 12.54
CA ALA A 204 -2.19 -14.37 12.06
C ALA A 204 -0.65 -14.42 12.15
N MET A 205 0.04 -13.28 12.30
CA MET A 205 1.49 -13.23 12.46
C MET A 205 1.97 -13.64 13.86
N ARG A 206 1.28 -14.53 14.59
CA ARG A 206 1.57 -14.87 16.02
C ARG A 206 2.99 -15.35 16.29
N ARG A 207 3.56 -16.11 15.34
CA ARG A 207 4.89 -16.72 15.45
C ARG A 207 6.02 -15.82 14.95
N LEU A 208 5.67 -14.68 14.37
CA LEU A 208 6.63 -13.70 13.90
C LEU A 208 7.03 -12.81 15.08
N ASP A 209 8.29 -12.85 15.45
CA ASP A 209 8.91 -11.92 16.40
C ASP A 209 10.07 -11.23 15.69
N VAL A 210 9.75 -10.11 15.04
CA VAL A 210 10.71 -9.32 14.25
C VAL A 210 11.46 -8.30 15.11
N VAL A 211 11.31 -8.33 16.44
CA VAL A 211 12.02 -7.45 17.36
C VAL A 211 13.45 -7.95 17.53
N LEU A 212 14.39 -7.13 17.05
CA LEU A 212 15.78 -7.52 16.82
C LEU A 212 16.59 -7.75 18.10
N SER A 213 16.24 -7.08 19.20
CA SER A 213 17.05 -7.09 20.42
C SER A 213 16.23 -6.97 21.70
N HIS A 214 16.83 -7.40 22.82
CA HIS A 214 16.27 -7.12 24.15
C HIS A 214 16.11 -5.62 24.38
N ASN A 215 17.04 -4.80 23.87
CA ASN A 215 16.96 -3.34 23.96
C ASN A 215 15.73 -2.78 23.23
N ASP A 216 15.41 -3.29 22.04
CA ASP A 216 14.23 -2.83 21.30
C ASP A 216 12.94 -3.29 21.98
N ARG A 217 12.92 -4.49 22.59
CA ARG A 217 11.81 -4.90 23.46
C ARG A 217 11.64 -3.96 24.64
N SER A 218 12.72 -3.56 25.29
CA SER A 218 12.70 -2.58 26.39
C SER A 218 12.21 -1.21 25.92
N LYS A 219 12.66 -0.70 24.77
CA LYS A 219 12.18 0.58 24.21
C LYS A 219 10.69 0.54 23.88
N ILE A 220 10.22 -0.56 23.27
CA ILE A 220 8.79 -0.77 23.00
C ILE A 220 8.02 -0.82 24.32
N HIS A 221 8.54 -1.57 25.30
CA HIS A 221 7.94 -1.67 26.61
C HIS A 221 7.86 -0.30 27.29
N LEU A 222 8.91 0.49 27.31
CA LEU A 222 8.89 1.85 27.88
C LEU A 222 7.96 2.80 27.10
N PHE A 223 7.86 2.66 25.77
CA PHE A 223 6.94 3.47 24.97
C PHE A 223 5.46 3.15 25.23
N VAL A 224 5.14 1.85 25.30
CA VAL A 224 3.76 1.36 25.43
C VAL A 224 3.33 1.32 26.89
N LYS A 225 4.25 0.96 27.77
CA LYS A 225 4.07 0.80 29.20
C LYS A 225 4.78 1.97 29.88
N ALA A 226 4.00 3.01 30.06
CA ALA A 226 4.18 3.89 31.18
C ALA A 226 3.76 3.07 32.41
N ASP A 227 4.73 2.47 33.11
CA ASP A 227 4.44 1.63 34.26
C ASP A 227 3.82 2.46 35.38
N LEU A 228 2.69 1.97 35.90
CA LEU A 228 2.14 2.31 37.20
C LEU A 228 3.16 1.96 38.31
N HIS A 229 4.15 2.83 38.56
CA HIS A 229 5.24 2.70 39.56
C HIS A 229 6.57 2.11 39.03
N PHE A 230 7.23 2.74 38.06
CA PHE A 230 8.66 2.49 37.87
C PHE A 230 9.42 3.77 37.48
N ASN A 231 10.25 4.27 38.41
CA ASN A 231 11.18 5.36 38.18
C ASN A 231 12.37 4.85 37.37
N VAL A 232 12.51 5.28 36.10
CA VAL A 232 13.79 5.22 35.40
C VAL A 232 14.10 6.56 34.75
N PHE A 233 15.29 7.04 35.12
CA PHE A 233 16.05 8.15 34.57
C PHE A 233 16.28 7.94 33.06
N ASP A 234 15.52 8.66 32.23
CA ASP A 234 15.98 9.51 31.11
C ASP A 234 14.74 9.93 30.30
N ALA A 235 13.91 10.79 30.92
CA ALA A 235 12.55 11.11 30.50
C ALA A 235 12.47 12.52 29.91
N SER A 236 13.16 12.78 28.79
CA SER A 236 13.02 14.06 28.08
C SER A 236 12.47 13.96 26.65
N ALA A 237 12.18 12.75 26.13
CA ALA A 237 11.65 12.57 24.77
C ALA A 237 10.52 11.55 24.61
N PHE A 238 10.18 10.80 25.68
CA PHE A 238 9.15 9.75 25.67
C PHE A 238 7.95 10.18 26.53
N GLN A 239 7.39 11.37 26.23
CA GLN A 239 6.14 11.78 26.85
C GLN A 239 5.01 10.90 26.28
N ASP A 240 4.39 10.17 27.20
CA ASP A 240 3.41 9.11 27.04
C ASP A 240 2.14 9.46 26.24
N CYS A 241 2.04 8.98 24.99
CA CYS A 241 0.77 9.06 24.24
C CYS A 241 -0.39 8.48 25.06
N LEU A 242 -0.19 7.31 25.69
CA LEU A 242 -1.23 6.64 26.47
C LEU A 242 -1.44 7.20 27.89
N MET A 243 -0.49 7.95 28.47
CA MET A 243 -0.75 8.57 29.79
C MET A 243 -1.66 9.78 29.69
N ALA A 244 -1.76 10.41 28.51
CA ALA A 244 -2.76 11.44 28.26
C ALA A 244 -4.20 10.90 28.36
N LEU A 245 -4.39 9.57 28.30
CA LEU A 245 -5.69 8.92 28.43
C LEU A 245 -6.01 8.58 29.88
N SER A 246 -7.32 8.58 30.19
CA SER A 246 -7.83 8.08 31.47
C SER A 246 -7.52 6.59 31.65
N PRO A 247 -7.46 6.06 32.89
CA PRO A 247 -7.24 4.64 33.12
C PRO A 247 -8.26 3.73 32.43
N ALA A 248 -9.52 4.16 32.34
CA ALA A 248 -10.57 3.42 31.64
C ALA A 248 -10.32 3.35 30.13
N ASP A 249 -9.86 4.44 29.53
CA ASP A 249 -9.55 4.49 28.09
C ASP A 249 -8.32 3.64 27.75
N ARG A 250 -7.35 3.50 28.66
CA ARG A 250 -6.15 2.66 28.45
C ARG A 250 -6.48 1.17 28.34
N ASP A 251 -7.56 0.71 28.97
CA ASP A 251 -7.98 -0.69 28.94
C ASP A 251 -8.89 -1.02 27.74
N LEU A 252 -9.13 -0.06 26.83
CA LEU A 252 -9.95 -0.28 25.65
C LEU A 252 -9.45 -1.50 24.84
N PRO A 253 -10.35 -2.39 24.37
CA PRO A 253 -9.98 -3.60 23.64
C PRO A 253 -9.09 -3.32 22.42
N GLN A 254 -9.32 -2.20 21.72
CA GLN A 254 -8.51 -1.81 20.56
C GLN A 254 -7.07 -1.46 20.95
N ILE A 255 -6.85 -0.79 22.09
CA ILE A 255 -5.51 -0.46 22.59
C ILE A 255 -4.79 -1.75 22.98
N ARG A 256 -5.41 -2.59 23.80
CA ARG A 256 -4.83 -3.88 24.22
C ARG A 256 -4.45 -4.75 23.02
N PHE A 257 -5.35 -4.82 22.03
CA PHE A 257 -5.13 -5.56 20.82
C PHE A 257 -3.88 -5.06 20.07
N VAL A 258 -3.79 -3.75 19.81
CA VAL A 258 -2.66 -3.16 19.07
C VAL A 258 -1.35 -3.23 19.86
N CYS A 259 -1.37 -3.00 21.17
CA CYS A 259 -0.19 -3.17 22.03
C CYS A 259 0.36 -4.60 21.97
N GLY A 260 -0.51 -5.61 21.96
CA GLY A 260 -0.11 -7.02 21.80
C GLY A 260 0.52 -7.35 20.43
N LEU A 261 0.22 -6.57 19.38
CA LEU A 261 0.90 -6.66 18.10
C LEU A 261 2.27 -5.96 18.15
N ILE A 262 2.31 -4.75 18.72
CA ILE A 262 3.49 -3.88 18.78
C ILE A 262 4.64 -4.55 19.54
N HIS A 263 4.36 -5.28 20.63
CA HIS A 263 5.38 -6.02 21.37
C HIS A 263 6.14 -7.07 20.54
N ARG A 264 5.60 -7.45 19.37
CA ARG A 264 6.19 -8.40 18.42
C ARG A 264 6.74 -7.70 17.17
N GLY A 265 6.77 -6.37 17.17
CA GLY A 265 7.19 -5.54 16.05
C GLY A 265 6.21 -5.53 14.88
N VAL A 266 4.94 -5.86 15.14
CA VAL A 266 3.85 -5.86 14.16
C VAL A 266 2.88 -4.71 14.46
N GLY A 267 2.44 -3.98 13.44
CA GLY A 267 1.47 -2.89 13.58
C GLY A 267 0.31 -3.01 12.60
N ILE A 268 -0.77 -2.28 12.90
CA ILE A 268 -1.88 -2.05 11.97
C ILE A 268 -2.15 -0.55 11.82
N HIS A 269 -2.59 -0.11 10.65
CA HIS A 269 -2.98 1.27 10.41
C HIS A 269 -4.17 1.39 9.45
N HIS A 270 -5.31 1.85 9.96
CA HIS A 270 -6.48 2.13 9.14
C HIS A 270 -7.38 3.18 9.79
N GLY A 271 -8.28 3.78 9.00
CA GLY A 271 -9.21 4.81 9.47
C GLY A 271 -10.25 4.36 10.51
N GLY A 272 -10.17 3.12 11.01
CA GLY A 272 -11.01 2.63 12.12
C GLY A 272 -10.29 2.62 13.47
N LEU A 273 -9.00 2.96 13.50
CA LEU A 273 -8.21 3.08 14.72
C LEU A 273 -8.36 4.47 15.32
N LEU A 274 -8.36 4.54 16.65
CA LEU A 274 -8.28 5.81 17.38
C LEU A 274 -7.05 6.62 16.94
N PRO A 275 -7.14 7.97 16.85
CA PRO A 275 -6.02 8.82 16.45
C PRO A 275 -4.72 8.53 17.20
N ILE A 276 -4.81 8.42 18.53
CA ILE A 276 -3.69 8.10 19.41
C ILE A 276 -2.99 6.77 19.09
N ILE A 277 -3.75 5.76 18.64
CA ILE A 277 -3.21 4.47 18.25
C ILE A 277 -2.46 4.59 16.91
N LYS A 278 -3.01 5.35 15.96
CA LYS A 278 -2.35 5.60 14.68
C LYS A 278 -1.01 6.31 14.90
N GLU A 279 -1.01 7.39 15.69
CA GLU A 279 0.20 8.14 16.05
C GLU A 279 1.24 7.26 16.73
N MET A 280 0.83 6.42 17.69
CA MET A 280 1.73 5.46 18.33
C MET A 280 2.39 4.51 17.32
N VAL A 281 1.60 3.91 16.43
CA VAL A 281 2.11 2.97 15.41
C VAL A 281 3.05 3.70 14.43
N GLU A 282 2.71 4.92 14.04
CA GLU A 282 3.52 5.77 13.15
C GLU A 282 4.90 6.07 13.76
N ILE A 283 4.93 6.52 15.02
CA ILE A 283 6.17 6.82 15.76
C ILE A 283 7.03 5.55 15.87
N LEU A 284 6.44 4.43 16.25
CA LEU A 284 7.17 3.17 16.43
C LEU A 284 7.69 2.60 15.11
N PHE A 285 6.97 2.79 14.00
CA PHE A 285 7.43 2.40 12.67
C PHE A 285 8.62 3.26 12.21
N GLN A 286 8.53 4.59 12.38
CA GLN A 286 9.63 5.51 12.05
C GLN A 286 10.89 5.24 12.86
N ARG A 287 10.74 4.81 14.12
CA ARG A 287 11.85 4.39 15.00
C ARG A 287 12.40 2.99 14.68
N GLY A 288 11.82 2.28 13.73
CA GLY A 288 12.22 0.92 13.34
C GLY A 288 11.85 -0.17 14.35
N LEU A 289 10.99 0.15 15.33
CA LEU A 289 10.53 -0.78 16.37
C LEU A 289 9.34 -1.63 15.88
N VAL A 290 8.47 -1.07 15.05
CA VAL A 290 7.52 -1.82 14.22
C VAL A 290 8.14 -2.04 12.85
N ARG A 291 8.31 -3.29 12.45
CA ARG A 291 8.96 -3.67 11.17
C ARG A 291 8.01 -4.29 10.16
N VAL A 292 6.82 -4.74 10.58
CA VAL A 292 5.76 -5.22 9.69
C VAL A 292 4.49 -4.44 9.99
N LEU A 293 4.04 -3.63 9.04
CA LEU A 293 2.86 -2.79 9.18
C LEU A 293 1.78 -3.19 8.17
N PHE A 294 0.60 -3.62 8.64
CA PHE A 294 -0.56 -3.84 7.77
C PHE A 294 -1.40 -2.59 7.71
N ALA A 295 -1.60 -2.02 6.52
CA ALA A 295 -2.25 -0.73 6.42
C ALA A 295 -3.26 -0.62 5.27
N THR A 296 -4.25 0.25 5.43
CA THR A 296 -5.08 0.70 4.31
C THR A 296 -4.41 1.83 3.54
N GLU A 297 -4.97 2.18 2.39
CA GLU A 297 -4.49 3.27 1.51
C GLU A 297 -4.32 4.62 2.21
N THR A 298 -5.08 4.88 3.28
CA THR A 298 -4.96 6.11 4.09
C THR A 298 -3.55 6.35 4.65
N LEU A 299 -2.73 5.31 4.80
CA LEU A 299 -1.34 5.45 5.21
C LEU A 299 -0.46 6.06 4.11
N ALA A 300 -0.80 5.83 2.85
CA ALA A 300 -0.05 6.36 1.72
C ALA A 300 -0.21 7.88 1.57
N ILE A 301 -1.08 8.48 2.36
CA ILE A 301 -1.45 9.89 2.31
C ILE A 301 -0.81 10.62 3.50
N GLY A 302 -0.03 11.67 3.23
CA GLY A 302 0.29 12.70 4.23
C GLY A 302 1.23 12.33 5.38
N LEU A 303 1.93 11.18 5.30
CA LEU A 303 2.87 10.76 6.35
C LEU A 303 4.25 10.41 5.78
N ASN A 304 5.33 10.89 6.39
CA ASN A 304 6.69 10.50 6.01
C ASN A 304 7.08 9.18 6.69
N MET A 305 6.62 8.05 6.14
CA MET A 305 6.96 6.71 6.63
C MET A 305 7.56 5.85 5.51
N PRO A 306 8.86 6.03 5.19
CA PRO A 306 9.52 5.21 4.18
C PRO A 306 9.84 3.82 4.75
N ALA A 307 9.38 2.79 4.06
CA ALA A 307 9.69 1.40 4.31
C ALA A 307 10.80 0.93 3.37
N ARG A 308 11.52 -0.15 3.71
CA ARG A 308 12.42 -0.78 2.75
C ARG A 308 11.62 -1.51 1.66
N SER A 309 10.53 -2.15 2.07
CA SER A 309 9.64 -2.89 1.18
C SER A 309 8.18 -2.47 1.30
N VAL A 310 7.45 -2.60 0.21
CA VAL A 310 5.99 -2.48 0.15
C VAL A 310 5.42 -3.75 -0.44
N VAL A 311 4.33 -4.26 0.14
CA VAL A 311 3.58 -5.41 -0.38
C VAL A 311 2.14 -4.97 -0.66
N PHE A 312 1.65 -5.27 -1.85
CA PHE A 312 0.25 -5.12 -2.22
C PHE A 312 -0.45 -6.46 -2.04
N SER A 313 -1.41 -6.55 -1.10
CA SER A 313 -2.18 -7.80 -0.88
C SER A 313 -3.15 -8.11 -2.03
N ALA A 314 -3.46 -7.11 -2.85
CA ALA A 314 -4.29 -7.18 -4.04
C ALA A 314 -3.97 -5.99 -4.97
N LEU A 315 -4.52 -5.97 -6.17
CA LEU A 315 -4.50 -4.78 -7.05
C LEU A 315 -5.91 -4.21 -7.30
N LYS A 316 -6.94 -4.83 -6.71
CA LYS A 316 -8.33 -4.37 -6.78
C LYS A 316 -8.75 -3.87 -5.38
N LYS A 317 -9.51 -2.79 -5.34
CA LYS A 317 -10.13 -2.24 -4.12
C LYS A 317 -11.62 -1.96 -4.33
N HIS A 318 -12.36 -1.87 -3.24
CA HIS A 318 -13.75 -1.46 -3.24
C HIS A 318 -13.83 0.05 -2.99
N ASP A 319 -14.41 0.81 -3.92
CA ASP A 319 -14.54 2.29 -3.81
C ASP A 319 -15.86 2.73 -3.15
N GLY A 320 -16.61 1.79 -2.57
CA GLY A 320 -17.93 2.00 -1.99
C GLY A 320 -19.06 1.62 -2.93
N GLN A 321 -18.82 1.62 -4.24
CA GLN A 321 -19.80 1.25 -5.26
C GLN A 321 -19.45 -0.06 -5.95
N ARG A 322 -18.17 -0.23 -6.33
CA ARG A 322 -17.70 -1.41 -7.06
C ARG A 322 -16.29 -1.80 -6.67
N SER A 323 -15.97 -3.07 -6.94
CA SER A 323 -14.59 -3.53 -6.95
C SER A 323 -13.91 -3.11 -8.25
N ARG A 324 -12.92 -2.22 -8.17
CA ARG A 324 -12.15 -1.71 -9.32
C ARG A 324 -10.64 -1.91 -9.15
N MET A 325 -9.91 -1.82 -10.25
CA MET A 325 -8.44 -1.75 -10.24
C MET A 325 -7.98 -0.45 -9.55
N LEU A 326 -6.81 -0.49 -8.92
CA LEU A 326 -6.12 0.71 -8.47
C LEU A 326 -5.82 1.63 -9.66
N LEU A 327 -5.89 2.93 -9.42
CA LEU A 327 -5.37 3.92 -10.35
C LEU A 327 -3.84 3.93 -10.30
N ALA A 328 -3.19 4.34 -11.39
CA ALA A 328 -1.74 4.49 -11.44
C ALA A 328 -1.21 5.46 -10.37
N SER A 329 -1.96 6.53 -10.07
CA SER A 329 -1.65 7.47 -8.99
C SER A 329 -1.68 6.80 -7.61
N GLU A 330 -2.74 6.05 -7.30
CA GLU A 330 -2.91 5.30 -6.05
C GLU A 330 -1.77 4.29 -5.86
N TYR A 331 -1.45 3.55 -6.93
CA TYR A 331 -0.32 2.61 -6.93
C TYR A 331 1.01 3.31 -6.71
N THR A 332 1.28 4.40 -7.43
CA THR A 332 2.53 5.17 -7.34
C THR A 332 2.73 5.75 -5.94
N GLN A 333 1.67 6.26 -5.30
CA GLN A 333 1.74 6.77 -3.93
C GLN A 333 2.07 5.68 -2.92
N MET A 334 1.39 4.52 -3.01
CA MET A 334 1.62 3.39 -2.12
C MET A 334 2.99 2.73 -2.34
N ALA A 335 3.32 2.38 -3.59
CA ALA A 335 4.62 1.84 -3.97
C ALA A 335 5.75 2.84 -3.65
N GLY A 336 5.41 4.13 -3.70
CA GLY A 336 6.29 5.23 -3.35
C GLY A 336 6.79 5.20 -1.90
N ARG A 337 6.12 4.47 -1.01
CA ARG A 337 6.60 4.27 0.36
C ARG A 337 7.78 3.30 0.45
N ALA A 338 8.11 2.56 -0.62
CA ALA A 338 9.28 1.70 -0.64
C ALA A 338 10.55 2.46 -1.02
N GLY A 339 11.65 2.12 -0.34
CA GLY A 339 12.97 2.68 -0.52
C GLY A 339 13.20 3.91 0.36
N ARG A 340 14.12 3.79 1.32
CA ARG A 340 14.52 4.89 2.21
C ARG A 340 15.66 5.68 1.58
N ARG A 341 15.42 6.96 1.34
CA ARG A 341 16.40 7.87 0.73
C ARG A 341 17.68 7.93 1.56
N GLY A 342 18.83 7.78 0.89
CA GLY A 342 20.15 7.82 1.52
C GLY A 342 20.55 6.55 2.28
N ILE A 343 19.65 5.55 2.38
CA ILE A 343 19.91 4.29 3.09
C ILE A 343 19.82 3.11 2.12
N ASP A 344 18.72 3.01 1.37
CA ASP A 344 18.48 1.89 0.47
C ASP A 344 18.93 2.23 -0.97
N THR A 345 19.58 1.28 -1.63
CA THR A 345 19.94 1.40 -3.06
C THR A 345 18.73 1.36 -3.98
N PHE A 346 17.70 0.61 -3.58
CA PHE A 346 16.40 0.53 -4.26
C PHE A 346 15.31 0.08 -3.28
N GLY A 347 14.09 0.56 -3.49
CA GLY A 347 12.89 0.08 -2.77
C GLY A 347 12.32 -1.17 -3.43
N HIS A 348 11.79 -2.08 -2.62
CA HIS A 348 11.24 -3.35 -3.11
C HIS A 348 9.73 -3.31 -3.04
N VAL A 349 9.06 -3.59 -4.15
CA VAL A 349 7.61 -3.60 -4.24
C VAL A 349 7.15 -4.97 -4.66
N TYR A 350 6.33 -5.62 -3.84
CA TYR A 350 5.83 -6.97 -4.08
C TYR A 350 4.32 -6.93 -4.34
N ILE A 351 3.90 -7.51 -5.45
CA ILE A 351 2.50 -7.81 -5.73
C ILE A 351 2.25 -9.24 -5.24
N PHE A 352 1.58 -9.37 -4.11
CA PHE A 352 1.29 -10.66 -3.50
C PHE A 352 0.09 -11.31 -4.17
N CYS A 353 0.30 -12.49 -4.73
CA CYS A 353 -0.72 -13.28 -5.41
C CYS A 353 -1.03 -14.51 -4.56
N SER A 354 -2.22 -14.57 -3.96
CA SER A 354 -2.60 -15.72 -3.16
C SER A 354 -2.81 -16.94 -4.04
N ASP A 355 -3.77 -16.91 -4.97
CA ASP A 355 -4.22 -18.09 -5.71
C ASP A 355 -4.19 -17.92 -7.23
N ASP A 356 -4.50 -16.72 -7.71
CA ASP A 356 -4.52 -16.38 -9.13
C ASP A 356 -3.60 -15.21 -9.42
N LEU A 357 -3.10 -15.14 -10.66
CA LEU A 357 -2.50 -13.90 -11.12
C LEU A 357 -3.55 -12.79 -11.08
N PRO A 358 -3.18 -11.58 -10.63
CA PRO A 358 -4.05 -10.44 -10.77
C PRO A 358 -4.33 -10.25 -12.25
N GLU A 359 -5.59 -10.41 -12.67
CA GLU A 359 -6.08 -9.74 -13.86
C GLU A 359 -5.76 -8.25 -13.66
N PRO A 360 -4.86 -7.70 -14.48
CA PRO A 360 -5.19 -7.57 -15.90
C PRO A 360 -4.14 -8.16 -16.87
N LYS A 361 -4.44 -8.08 -18.19
CA LYS A 361 -3.48 -8.41 -19.27
C LYS A 361 -2.15 -7.68 -19.05
N VAL A 362 -1.03 -8.24 -19.54
CA VAL A 362 0.33 -7.67 -19.45
C VAL A 362 0.38 -6.16 -19.67
N SER A 363 -0.36 -5.66 -20.66
CA SER A 363 -0.42 -4.24 -21.02
C SER A 363 -0.95 -3.35 -19.90
N SER A 364 -1.99 -3.79 -19.19
CA SER A 364 -2.60 -3.04 -18.09
C SER A 364 -1.75 -3.10 -16.82
N LEU A 365 -1.04 -4.21 -16.57
CA LEU A 365 -0.10 -4.28 -15.46
C LEU A 365 1.10 -3.37 -15.73
N LYS A 366 1.62 -3.34 -16.96
CA LYS A 366 2.68 -2.41 -17.37
C LYS A 366 2.25 -0.94 -17.25
N PHE A 367 0.97 -0.61 -17.42
CA PHE A 367 0.47 0.76 -17.24
C PHE A 367 0.30 1.15 -15.76
N LEU A 368 0.04 0.15 -14.90
CA LEU A 368 -0.11 0.37 -13.47
C LEU A 368 1.24 0.57 -12.76
N LEU A 369 2.25 -0.23 -13.16
CA LEU A 369 3.64 -0.13 -12.70
C LEU A 369 4.34 1.07 -13.32
#